data_AF-A0A832SGG8-F1
#
_entry.id   AF-A0A832SGG8-F1
#
_cell.length_a   1.000
_cell.length_b   1.000
_cell.length_c   1.000
_cell.angle_alpha   90.00
_cell.angle_beta   90.00
_cell.angle_gamma   90.00
#
_symmetry.space_group_name_H-M   'P 1'
#
loop_
_entity.id
_entity.type
_entity.pdbx_description
1 polymer ?
#
loop_
_entity_poly.entity_id
_entity_poly.type
_entity_poly.pdbx_seq_one_letter_code
_entity_poly.pdbx_strand_id
1 'polypeptide(L)'
;LLNRPILFFTYDMEFYKDNLRDFYFDINTVPGPLIETTEELVDFIKNNTEEEYFEKYGDKYQAFKEKYNEFDDGKASKRVINLLN
;
A
#
# COMPACT_ATOMS: atom_id res chain seq x y z
N LEU A 1 -0.49 -8.17 -2.16
CA LEU A 1 -0.39 -9.43 -2.94
C LEU A 1 0.98 -9.63 -3.58
N LEU A 2 1.39 -8.78 -4.54
CA LEU A 2 2.54 -9.05 -5.43
C LEU A 2 3.94 -8.83 -4.82
N ASN A 3 4.04 -8.37 -3.56
CA ASN A 3 5.31 -7.99 -2.90
C ASN A 3 6.18 -7.06 -3.76
N ARG A 4 5.60 -5.93 -4.22
CA ARG A 4 6.33 -4.95 -5.03
C ARG A 4 6.33 -3.60 -4.30
N PRO A 5 7.37 -2.77 -4.44
CA PRO A 5 7.37 -1.40 -3.93
C PRO A 5 6.14 -0.61 -4.37
N ILE A 6 5.59 0.21 -3.46
CA ILE A 6 4.44 1.08 -3.72
C ILE A 6 4.77 2.48 -3.19
N LEU A 7 4.70 3.49 -4.06
CA LEU A 7 4.86 4.90 -3.68
C LEU A 7 3.49 5.57 -3.75
N PHE A 8 3.11 6.28 -2.70
CA PHE A 8 1.84 6.99 -2.63
C PHE A 8 2.10 8.47 -2.89
N PHE A 9 1.77 8.95 -4.09
CA PHE A 9 1.91 10.37 -4.43
C PHE A 9 0.66 11.13 -3.97
N THR A 10 0.81 11.92 -2.92
CA THR A 10 -0.24 12.52 -2.11
C THR A 10 -0.10 14.04 -2.03
N TYR A 11 0.07 14.68 -3.20
CA TYR A 11 0.34 16.12 -3.35
C TYR A 11 -0.75 17.06 -2.81
N ASP A 12 -1.97 16.56 -2.63
CA ASP A 12 -3.14 17.30 -2.15
C ASP A 12 -3.75 16.69 -0.87
N MET A 13 -2.98 15.89 -0.13
CA MET A 13 -3.48 15.12 1.03
C MET A 13 -4.20 15.99 2.07
N GLU A 14 -3.63 17.16 2.39
CA GLU A 14 -4.21 18.09 3.36
C GLU A 14 -5.58 18.58 2.90
N PHE A 15 -5.70 19.00 1.63
CA PHE A 15 -6.96 19.41 1.04
C PHE A 15 -7.98 18.25 0.99
N TYR A 16 -7.53 17.05 0.63
CA TYR A 16 -8.37 15.86 0.50
C TYR A 16 -8.98 15.45 1.86
N LYS A 17 -8.17 15.44 2.92
CA LYS A 17 -8.59 15.06 4.27
C LYS A 17 -9.60 16.03 4.86
N ASP A 18 -9.37 17.33 4.70
CA ASP A 18 -10.18 18.35 5.38
C ASP A 18 -11.49 18.67 4.66
N ASN A 19 -11.60 18.43 3.34
CA ASN A 19 -12.71 18.96 2.53
C ASN A 19 -13.60 17.91 1.86
N LEU A 20 -13.24 16.63 1.86
CA LEU A 20 -13.97 15.61 1.07
C LEU A 20 -14.50 14.46 1.92
N ARG A 21 -13.61 13.61 2.46
CA ARG A 21 -13.95 12.43 3.28
C ARG A 21 -12.75 12.02 4.11
N ASP A 22 -12.97 11.76 5.40
CA ASP A 22 -11.97 11.13 6.25
C ASP A 22 -11.73 9.68 5.79
N PHE A 23 -10.58 9.11 6.15
CA PHE A 23 -10.23 7.75 5.74
C PHE A 23 -10.85 6.71 6.69
N TYR A 24 -11.31 5.58 6.14
CA TYR A 24 -11.77 4.43 6.94
C TYR A 24 -10.68 3.84 7.85
N PHE A 25 -9.42 4.18 7.59
CA PHE A 25 -8.26 3.78 8.37
C PHE A 25 -7.19 4.87 8.27
N ASP A 26 -6.27 4.89 9.22
CA ASP A 26 -5.15 5.84 9.20
C ASP A 26 -4.29 5.64 7.94
N ILE A 27 -4.24 6.67 7.09
CA ILE A 27 -3.47 6.66 5.84
C ILE A 27 -1.98 6.40 6.08
N ASN A 28 -1.47 6.71 7.27
CA ASN A 28 -0.09 6.41 7.64
C ASN A 28 0.20 4.90 7.69
N THR A 29 -0.82 4.03 7.65
CA THR A 29 -0.64 2.57 7.65
C THR A 29 -0.33 1.97 6.27
N VAL A 30 -0.41 2.75 5.18
CA VAL A 30 -0.16 2.23 3.82
C VAL A 30 1.26 1.65 3.65
N PRO A 31 1.46 0.62 2.82
CA PRO A 31 2.70 -0.17 2.77
C PRO A 31 3.83 0.50 1.97
N GLY A 32 4.08 1.79 2.20
CA GLY A 32 5.09 2.57 1.50
C GLY A 32 5.13 4.04 1.96
N PRO A 33 6.00 4.86 1.36
CA PRO A 33 6.08 6.29 1.63
C PRO A 33 4.89 7.05 1.06
N LEU A 34 4.47 8.07 1.80
CA LEU A 34 3.65 9.17 1.29
C LEU A 34 4.62 10.23 0.74
N ILE A 35 4.40 10.68 -0.49
CA ILE A 35 5.27 11.61 -1.22
C ILE A 35 4.42 12.78 -1.69
N GLU A 36 4.79 14.01 -1.37
CA GLU A 36 3.95 15.18 -1.65
C GLU A 36 4.39 15.93 -2.91
N THR A 37 5.66 15.79 -3.30
CA THR A 37 6.23 16.54 -4.43
C THR A 37 6.66 15.64 -5.58
N THR A 38 6.69 16.21 -6.79
CA THR A 38 7.14 15.49 -7.97
C THR A 38 8.64 15.22 -7.89
N GLU A 39 9.39 16.16 -7.31
CA GLU A 39 10.83 16.10 -7.10
C GLU A 39 11.20 14.91 -6.22
N GLU A 40 10.55 14.75 -5.06
CA GLU A 40 10.75 13.61 -4.17
C GLU A 40 10.37 12.29 -4.83
N LEU A 41 9.28 12.26 -5.61
CA LEU A 41 8.85 11.05 -6.32
C LEU A 41 9.91 10.61 -7.35
N VAL A 42 10.40 11.56 -8.15
CA VAL A 42 11.42 11.30 -9.17
C VAL A 42 12.75 10.89 -8.52
N ASP A 43 13.15 11.57 -7.44
CA ASP A 43 14.36 11.22 -6.69
C ASP A 43 14.26 9.80 -6.13
N PHE A 44 13.12 9.46 -5.52
CA PHE A 44 12.89 8.13 -4.97
C PHE A 44 13.05 7.05 -6.05
N ILE A 45 12.38 7.22 -7.20
CA ILE A 45 12.41 6.25 -8.30
C ILE A 45 13.81 6.06 -8.87
N LYS A 46 14.61 7.13 -8.94
CA LYS A 46 15.95 7.07 -9.54
C LYS A 46 17.01 6.52 -8.60
N ASN A 47 16.87 6.79 -7.30
CA ASN A 47 17.96 6.64 -6.34
C ASN A 47 17.71 5.56 -5.28
N ASN A 48 16.58 4.86 -5.30
CA ASN A 48 16.30 3.76 -4.37
C ASN A 48 16.15 2.44 -5.12
N THR A 49 16.89 1.44 -4.66
CA THR A 49 16.73 0.05 -5.09
C THR A 49 15.55 -0.61 -4.38
N GLU A 50 15.13 -1.77 -4.90
CA GLU A 50 14.09 -2.58 -4.25
C GLU A 50 14.53 -3.10 -2.87
N GLU A 51 15.82 -3.40 -2.70
CA GLU A 51 16.38 -3.84 -1.42
C GLU A 51 16.30 -2.74 -0.36
N GLU A 52 16.77 -1.52 -0.68
CA GLU A 52 16.68 -0.36 0.21
C GLU A 52 15.23 0.01 0.53
N TYR A 53 14.31 -0.14 -0.43
CA TYR A 53 12.88 0.04 -0.18
C TYR A 53 12.37 -0.92 0.90
N PHE A 54 12.65 -2.21 0.77
CA PHE A 54 12.15 -3.20 1.72
C PHE A 54 12.91 -3.19 3.05
N GLU A 55 14.16 -2.75 3.07
CA GLU A 55 14.86 -2.45 4.32
C GLU A 55 14.13 -1.33 5.09
N LYS A 56 13.72 -0.27 4.39
CA LYS A 56 13.07 0.89 5.03
C LYS A 56 11.59 0.69 5.33
N TYR A 57 10.86 -0.01 4.48
CA TYR A 57 9.39 -0.11 4.54
C TYR A 57 8.88 -1.54 4.72
N GLY A 58 9.76 -2.55 4.82
CA GLY A 58 9.39 -3.97 4.86
C GLY A 58 8.44 -4.33 5.99
N ASP A 59 8.71 -3.87 7.21
CA ASP A 59 7.86 -4.14 8.38
C ASP A 59 6.44 -3.57 8.18
N LYS A 60 6.37 -2.32 7.69
CA LYS A 60 5.11 -1.65 7.36
C LYS A 60 4.36 -2.37 6.25
N TYR A 61 5.09 -2.82 5.23
CA TYR A 61 4.55 -3.58 4.12
C TYR A 61 3.97 -4.91 4.58
N GLN A 62 4.69 -5.63 5.43
CA GLN A 62 4.27 -6.92 5.97
C GLN A 62 3.04 -6.77 6.87
N ALA A 63 3.03 -5.79 7.78
CA ALA A 63 1.88 -5.52 8.64
C ALA A 63 0.62 -5.18 7.82
N PHE A 64 0.76 -4.37 6.76
CA PHE A 64 -0.35 -4.08 5.85
C PHE A 64 -0.82 -5.34 5.12
N LYS A 65 0.11 -6.17 4.65
CA LYS A 65 -0.23 -7.42 3.96
C LYS A 65 -0.98 -8.39 4.88
N GLU A 66 -0.55 -8.54 6.12
CA GLU A 66 -1.22 -9.37 7.12
C GLU A 66 -2.64 -8.87 7.39
N LYS A 67 -2.81 -7.55 7.59
CA LYS A 67 -4.13 -6.99 7.88
C LYS A 67 -5.11 -7.05 6.70
N TYR A 68 -4.65 -6.76 5.48
CA TYR A 68 -5.55 -6.52 4.35
C TYR A 68 -5.60 -7.67 3.34
N ASN A 69 -4.65 -8.61 3.40
CA ASN A 69 -4.60 -9.77 2.50
C ASN A 69 -4.65 -11.12 3.25
N GLU A 70 -5.07 -11.16 4.51
CA GLU A 70 -5.09 -12.40 5.34
C GLU A 70 -5.87 -13.56 4.72
N PHE A 71 -6.94 -13.28 3.96
CA PHE A 71 -7.79 -14.30 3.35
C PHE A 71 -7.41 -14.67 1.92
N ASP A 72 -6.37 -14.05 1.36
CA ASP A 72 -5.95 -14.31 -0.01
C ASP A 72 -5.03 -15.53 -0.08
N ASP A 73 -5.65 -16.71 -0.25
CA ASP A 73 -4.98 -17.99 -0.44
C ASP A 73 -5.10 -18.52 -1.88
N GLY A 74 -5.59 -17.69 -2.81
CA GLY A 74 -5.83 -18.06 -4.21
C GLY A 74 -6.96 -19.08 -4.42
N LYS A 75 -7.78 -19.40 -3.41
CA LYS A 75 -8.85 -20.43 -3.48
C LYS A 75 -10.26 -19.89 -3.33
N ALA A 76 -10.44 -18.56 -3.38
CA ALA A 76 -11.75 -17.92 -3.22
C ALA A 76 -12.81 -18.51 -4.20
N SER A 77 -12.52 -18.55 -5.50
CA SER A 77 -13.45 -19.10 -6.50
C SER A 77 -13.78 -20.58 -6.28
N LYS A 78 -12.78 -21.38 -5.85
CA LYS A 78 -12.97 -22.79 -5.54
C LYS A 78 -13.94 -22.99 -4.37
N ARG A 79 -13.83 -22.16 -3.30
CA ARG A 79 -14.75 -22.21 -2.16
C ARG A 79 -16.19 -21.92 -2.58
N VAL A 80 -16.41 -20.95 -3.47
CA VAL A 80 -17.76 -20.61 -3.95
C VAL A 80 -18.39 -21.77 -4.72
N ILE A 81 -17.66 -22.37 -5.67
CA ILE A 81 -18.19 -23.52 -6.44
C ILE A 81 -18.51 -24.70 -5.51
N ASN A 82 -17.68 -24.95 -4.50
CA ASN A 82 -17.93 -26.02 -3.54
C ASN A 82 -19.15 -25.78 -2.64
N LEU A 83 -19.63 -24.54 -2.48
CA LEU A 83 -20.83 -24.21 -1.71
C LEU A 83 -22.13 -24.35 -2.53
N LEU A 84 -22.02 -24.30 -3.86
CA LEU A 84 -23.16 -24.39 -4.79
C LEU A 84 -23.49 -25.83 -5.18
N ASN A 85 -22.58 -26.77 -4.94
CA ASN A 85 -22.74 -28.21 -5.19
C ASN A 85 -23.16 -28.93 -3.90
#